data_AF-A0A974ULZ0-F1
#
_entry.id   AF-A0A974ULZ0-F1
#
_cell.length_a   1.000
_cell.length_b   1.000
_cell.length_c   1.000
_cell.angle_alpha   90.00
_cell.angle_beta   90.00
_cell.angle_gamma   90.00
#
_symmetry.space_group_name_H-M   'P 1'
#
loop_
_entity.id
_entity.type
_entity.pdbx_description
1 polymer ?
#
loop_
_entity_poly.entity_id
_entity_poly.type
_entity_poly.pdbx_seq_one_letter_code
_entity_poly.pdbx_strand_id
1 'polypeptide(L)'
;MTRRTLARQQSLFDWVWKTVSMVKAVTDGYDEGSPSAWEAERYEDGHGRRAQSSAAVQNGRGTRGRVCRGEDASARNGRPPVRAPSRSSRIVAAAPGGWAAMVMTQQYLAGELSVLLAEMQATVSDPAAACAAVRLRGEVETRPVAALAAVALRALDLINAACWESVACGDTAAFDRQAVVAGELYDFGVCAGLLAER
;
A
#
# COMPACT_ATOMS: atom_id res chain seq x y z
N MET A 1 -20.91 18.64 6.15
CA MET A 1 -20.83 17.48 5.22
C MET A 1 -21.85 16.44 5.65
N THR A 2 -22.89 16.23 4.84
CA THR A 2 -24.13 15.51 5.20
C THR A 2 -24.04 14.02 4.89
N ARG A 3 -24.52 13.16 5.81
CA ARG A 3 -24.52 11.67 5.70
C ARG A 3 -25.04 11.09 4.37
N ARG A 4 -25.82 11.86 3.60
CA ARG A 4 -26.36 11.45 2.29
C ARG A 4 -25.31 11.40 1.17
N THR A 5 -24.28 12.24 1.20
CA THR A 5 -23.19 12.15 0.22
C THR A 5 -22.31 10.93 0.48
N LEU A 6 -22.12 10.57 1.76
CA LEU A 6 -21.36 9.38 2.14
C LEU A 6 -22.04 8.08 1.67
N ALA A 7 -23.37 7.97 1.82
CA ALA A 7 -24.11 6.78 1.38
C ALA A 7 -24.11 6.60 -0.15
N ARG A 8 -24.20 7.69 -0.90
CA ARG A 8 -24.07 7.65 -2.38
C ARG A 8 -22.67 7.28 -2.84
N GLN A 9 -21.64 7.81 -2.16
CA GLN A 9 -20.25 7.43 -2.41
C GLN A 9 -20.04 5.93 -2.13
N GLN A 10 -20.54 5.42 -1.00
CA GLN A 10 -20.41 4.02 -0.63
C GLN A 10 -21.10 3.07 -1.62
N SER A 11 -22.30 3.42 -2.10
CA SER A 11 -23.03 2.62 -3.10
C SER A 11 -22.36 2.62 -4.47
N LEU A 12 -21.69 3.72 -4.83
CA LEU A 12 -20.89 3.80 -6.06
C LEU A 12 -19.62 2.96 -5.95
N PHE A 13 -18.97 2.96 -4.78
CA PHE A 13 -17.84 2.08 -4.48
C PHE A 13 -18.23 0.59 -4.57
N ASP A 14 -19.33 0.17 -3.95
CA ASP A 14 -19.81 -1.21 -4.04
C ASP A 14 -20.13 -1.62 -5.48
N TRP A 15 -20.68 -0.70 -6.28
CA TRP A 15 -20.97 -0.96 -7.68
C TRP A 15 -19.70 -1.09 -8.52
N VAL A 16 -18.74 -0.16 -8.35
CA VAL A 16 -17.46 -0.21 -9.05
C VAL A 16 -16.64 -1.42 -8.64
N TRP A 17 -16.61 -1.75 -7.35
CA TRP A 17 -15.92 -2.94 -6.86
C TRP A 17 -16.54 -4.21 -7.43
N LYS A 18 -17.87 -4.31 -7.48
CA LYS A 18 -18.56 -5.41 -8.20
C LYS A 18 -18.17 -5.45 -9.67
N THR A 19 -18.03 -4.30 -10.31
CA THR A 19 -17.70 -4.23 -11.74
C THR A 19 -16.25 -4.64 -11.98
N VAL A 20 -15.31 -4.17 -11.16
CA VAL A 20 -13.89 -4.56 -11.21
C VAL A 20 -13.72 -6.04 -10.88
N SER A 21 -14.40 -6.57 -9.85
CA SER A 21 -14.42 -8.00 -9.55
C SER A 21 -15.02 -8.82 -10.69
N MET A 22 -16.05 -8.32 -11.37
CA MET A 22 -16.67 -8.99 -12.52
C MET A 22 -15.74 -8.97 -13.74
N VAL A 23 -15.03 -7.87 -13.98
CA VAL A 23 -14.00 -7.77 -15.04
C VAL A 23 -12.82 -8.68 -14.71
N LYS A 24 -12.36 -8.70 -13.46
CA LYS A 24 -11.29 -9.60 -12.99
C LYS A 24 -11.68 -11.07 -13.12
N ALA A 25 -12.91 -11.45 -12.77
CA ALA A 25 -13.41 -12.81 -12.97
C ALA A 25 -13.52 -13.18 -14.46
N VAL A 26 -13.80 -12.21 -15.33
CA VAL A 26 -13.79 -12.42 -16.79
C VAL A 26 -12.36 -12.58 -17.30
N THR A 27 -11.39 -11.78 -16.85
CA THR A 27 -9.99 -11.88 -17.28
C THR A 27 -9.28 -13.10 -16.72
N ASP A 28 -9.56 -13.48 -15.48
CA ASP A 28 -9.00 -14.69 -14.85
C ASP A 28 -9.61 -15.96 -15.48
N GLY A 29 -10.79 -15.85 -16.11
CA GLY A 29 -11.39 -16.91 -16.93
C GLY A 29 -10.77 -17.07 -18.33
N TYR A 30 -9.81 -16.22 -18.73
CA TYR A 30 -9.11 -16.32 -20.01
C TYR A 30 -7.74 -17.01 -19.93
N ASP A 31 -7.32 -17.50 -18.77
CA ASP A 31 -6.04 -18.21 -18.60
C ASP A 31 -6.22 -19.69 -18.23
N GLU A 32 -6.79 -20.48 -19.15
CA GLU A 32 -6.45 -21.91 -19.25
C GLU A 32 -6.41 -22.34 -20.73
N GLY A 33 -5.19 -22.33 -21.29
CA GLY A 33 -4.72 -23.39 -22.18
C GLY A 33 -5.49 -23.65 -23.48
N SER A 34 -5.18 -22.87 -24.52
CA SER A 34 -4.98 -23.44 -25.85
C SER A 34 -4.05 -22.56 -26.68
N PRO A 35 -2.78 -22.96 -26.89
CA PRO A 35 -1.98 -22.41 -27.97
C PRO A 35 -2.74 -22.64 -29.26
N SER A 36 -3.24 -21.57 -29.86
CA SER A 36 -3.96 -21.67 -31.11
C SER A 36 -3.03 -22.26 -32.17
N ALA A 37 -3.50 -23.34 -32.80
CA ALA A 37 -2.79 -24.19 -33.76
C ALA A 37 -2.34 -23.49 -35.07
N TRP A 38 -2.20 -22.16 -35.09
CA TRP A 38 -1.68 -21.39 -36.22
C TRP A 38 -0.32 -20.73 -35.95
N GLU A 39 0.24 -20.82 -34.73
CA GLU A 39 1.51 -20.17 -34.37
C GLU A 39 2.76 -21.05 -34.49
N ALA A 40 2.62 -22.33 -34.87
CA ALA A 40 3.75 -23.27 -34.95
C ALA A 40 4.48 -23.33 -36.31
N GLU A 41 4.05 -22.59 -37.34
CA GLU A 41 4.61 -22.72 -38.71
C GLU A 41 5.25 -21.46 -39.30
N ARG A 42 5.52 -20.42 -38.51
CA ARG A 42 6.26 -19.25 -39.03
C ARG A 42 7.37 -18.81 -38.09
N TYR A 43 8.56 -18.71 -38.67
CA TYR A 43 9.76 -18.06 -38.16
C TYR A 43 10.73 -18.89 -37.31
N GLU A 44 11.04 -20.09 -37.79
CA GLU A 44 12.45 -20.46 -37.90
C GLU A 44 13.05 -19.74 -39.11
N ASP A 45 13.69 -18.58 -38.90
CA ASP A 45 14.64 -18.05 -39.89
C ASP A 45 15.62 -17.05 -39.26
N GLY A 46 16.90 -17.43 -39.26
CA GLY A 46 17.96 -16.55 -39.75
C GLY A 46 18.50 -15.42 -38.88
N HIS A 47 19.56 -15.74 -38.12
CA HIS A 47 20.84 -15.02 -38.06
C HIS A 47 20.90 -13.50 -37.75
N GLY A 48 21.61 -13.17 -36.65
CA GLY A 48 22.92 -12.54 -36.79
C GLY A 48 23.15 -11.08 -36.30
N ARG A 49 23.98 -10.98 -35.26
CA ARG A 49 25.08 -9.99 -35.06
C ARG A 49 24.78 -8.51 -34.68
N ARG A 50 25.21 -8.20 -33.44
CA ARG A 50 26.35 -7.32 -33.06
C ARG A 50 26.07 -5.88 -32.58
N ALA A 51 26.90 -5.51 -31.58
CA ALA A 51 27.30 -4.19 -31.05
C ALA A 51 26.52 -3.73 -29.81
N GLN A 52 27.07 -3.90 -28.60
CA GLN A 52 28.00 -2.96 -27.94
C GLN A 52 27.47 -1.53 -27.87
N SER A 53 27.05 -1.11 -26.67
CA SER A 53 27.22 0.28 -26.25
C SER A 53 27.51 0.32 -24.75
N SER A 54 28.77 0.64 -24.46
CA SER A 54 29.31 0.97 -23.16
C SER A 54 29.71 2.44 -23.22
N ALA A 55 29.13 3.28 -22.36
CA ALA A 55 29.63 4.61 -22.01
C ALA A 55 28.91 5.02 -20.70
N ALA A 56 29.62 5.00 -19.57
CA ALA A 56 30.22 6.18 -18.94
C ALA A 56 29.16 7.13 -18.34
N VAL A 57 28.89 7.07 -17.04
CA VAL A 57 29.59 7.83 -15.97
C VAL A 57 29.77 9.32 -16.30
N GLN A 58 29.00 10.15 -15.59
CA GLN A 58 29.39 11.45 -14.99
C GLN A 58 28.21 11.99 -14.16
N ASN A 59 28.28 11.94 -12.82
CA ASN A 59 28.70 13.03 -11.92
C ASN A 59 27.91 14.34 -12.05
N GLY A 60 27.08 14.62 -11.05
CA GLY A 60 26.44 15.93 -10.83
C GLY A 60 26.20 16.18 -9.33
N ARG A 61 27.01 17.08 -8.76
CA ARG A 61 27.07 17.51 -7.36
C ARG A 61 26.02 18.57 -7.01
N GLY A 62 25.61 18.61 -5.73
CA GLY A 62 25.14 19.81 -5.01
C GLY A 62 23.62 20.03 -5.02
N THR A 63 22.94 20.52 -3.98
CA THR A 63 23.35 21.32 -2.82
C THR A 63 22.31 21.27 -1.69
N ARG A 64 22.82 21.33 -0.44
CA ARG A 64 22.36 22.10 0.75
C ARG A 64 20.86 22.35 1.02
N GLY A 65 20.47 22.02 2.25
CA GLY A 65 19.36 22.62 3.02
C GLY A 65 18.33 21.57 3.42
N ARG A 66 17.84 21.42 4.65
CA ARG A 66 17.76 22.36 5.78
C ARG A 66 17.44 21.51 7.02
N VAL A 67 18.28 21.62 8.05
CA VAL A 67 18.06 21.05 9.39
C VAL A 67 16.99 21.89 10.08
N CYS A 68 15.88 21.29 10.50
CA CYS A 68 14.97 21.92 11.46
C CYS A 68 15.46 21.55 12.87
N ARG A 69 16.33 22.42 13.41
CA ARG A 69 16.71 22.47 14.83
C ARG A 69 15.67 23.35 15.53
N GLY A 70 15.03 22.81 16.57
CA GLY A 70 14.04 23.49 17.40
C GLY A 70 14.09 22.94 18.82
N GLU A 71 15.15 23.32 19.54
CA GLU A 71 15.22 23.49 21.00
C GLU A 71 14.50 24.85 21.29
N ASP A 72 13.74 25.15 22.35
CA ASP A 72 13.86 24.93 23.78
C ASP A 72 12.55 25.33 24.50
N ALA A 73 12.30 24.75 25.68
CA ALA A 73 11.74 25.38 26.92
C ALA A 73 11.08 24.29 27.78
N SER A 74 11.75 23.69 28.76
CA SER A 74 12.08 24.21 30.10
C SER A 74 10.85 24.66 30.91
N ALA A 75 10.30 23.72 31.70
CA ALA A 75 9.59 24.04 32.94
C ALA A 75 9.83 22.92 33.96
N ARG A 76 10.07 23.35 35.20
CA ARG A 76 10.71 22.62 36.29
C ARG A 76 9.70 21.97 37.23
N ASN A 77 10.16 20.89 37.86
CA ASN A 77 9.97 20.49 39.27
C ASN A 77 8.57 20.27 39.86
N GLY A 78 8.35 19.02 40.29
CA GLY A 78 7.43 18.64 41.37
C GLY A 78 7.61 17.17 41.76
N ARG A 79 8.35 16.89 42.85
CA ARG A 79 8.57 15.56 43.45
C ARG A 79 7.38 15.13 44.36
N PRO A 80 7.32 13.84 44.80
CA PRO A 80 6.09 13.06 44.96
C PRO A 80 5.62 12.92 46.42
N PRO A 81 4.55 12.13 46.67
CA PRO A 81 4.47 11.34 47.88
C PRO A 81 4.37 9.83 47.64
N VAL A 82 4.92 9.12 48.62
CA VAL A 82 5.10 7.68 48.75
C VAL A 82 3.86 7.04 49.39
N ARG A 83 3.39 5.90 48.87
CA ARG A 83 2.92 4.76 49.69
C ARG A 83 2.67 3.50 48.86
N ALA A 84 3.38 2.44 49.24
CA ALA A 84 3.18 1.03 48.86
C ALA A 84 2.23 0.34 49.88
N PRO A 85 2.07 -1.00 49.89
CA PRO A 85 1.68 -1.93 48.82
C PRO A 85 0.47 -2.83 49.25
N SER A 86 -0.15 -3.60 48.35
CA SER A 86 -0.47 -5.03 48.60
C SER A 86 -1.10 -5.75 47.39
N ARG A 87 -0.41 -6.81 46.96
CA ARG A 87 -0.87 -8.13 46.48
C ARG A 87 -2.30 -8.28 45.91
N SER A 88 -2.38 -8.65 44.63
CA SER A 88 -2.53 -10.07 44.24
C SER A 88 -2.74 -10.24 42.74
N SER A 89 -1.86 -11.06 42.15
CA SER A 89 -2.16 -12.14 41.19
C SER A 89 -3.08 -11.81 40.00
N ARG A 90 -2.68 -11.97 38.73
CA ARG A 90 -1.85 -13.04 38.16
C ARG A 90 -1.04 -12.45 37.00
N ILE A 91 0.28 -12.49 37.11
CA ILE A 91 1.14 -12.44 35.93
C ILE A 91 0.93 -13.79 35.24
N VAL A 92 0.12 -13.79 34.19
CA VAL A 92 0.10 -14.89 33.23
C VAL A 92 1.51 -14.92 32.67
N ALA A 93 2.27 -15.95 33.03
CA ALA A 93 3.59 -16.20 32.47
C ALA A 93 3.41 -16.35 30.96
N ALA A 94 3.69 -15.28 30.23
CA ALA A 94 3.77 -15.30 28.79
C ALA A 94 4.85 -16.32 28.42
N ALA A 95 4.47 -17.32 27.65
CA ALA A 95 5.43 -18.23 27.03
C ALA A 95 6.50 -17.39 26.31
N PRO A 96 7.80 -17.74 26.43
CA PRO A 96 8.91 -16.92 25.94
C PRO A 96 8.97 -16.73 24.41
N GLY A 97 8.00 -17.24 23.64
CA GLY A 97 7.92 -17.11 22.17
C GLY A 97 6.83 -16.19 21.61
N GLY A 98 5.88 -15.69 22.41
CA GLY A 98 4.72 -14.95 21.88
C GLY A 98 5.03 -13.56 21.33
N TRP A 99 5.96 -12.85 21.96
CA TRP A 99 6.36 -11.50 21.57
C TRP A 99 7.19 -11.47 20.27
N ALA A 100 8.09 -12.43 20.10
CA ALA A 100 8.87 -12.58 18.87
C ALA A 100 7.97 -12.91 17.66
N ALA A 101 6.99 -13.81 17.84
CA ALA A 101 5.99 -14.10 16.81
C ALA A 101 5.17 -12.85 16.44
N MET A 102 4.69 -12.08 17.42
CA MET A 102 3.94 -10.84 17.17
C MET A 102 4.79 -9.77 16.45
N VAL A 103 6.07 -9.62 16.80
CA VAL A 103 6.99 -8.68 16.15
C VAL A 103 7.26 -9.08 14.69
N MET A 104 7.42 -10.37 14.42
CA MET A 104 7.59 -10.87 13.04
C MET A 104 6.32 -10.65 12.21
N THR A 105 5.14 -10.91 12.77
CA THR A 105 3.87 -10.63 12.09
C THR A 105 3.70 -9.13 11.83
N GLN A 106 4.09 -8.26 12.77
CA GLN A 106 4.07 -6.82 12.55
C GLN A 106 4.99 -6.41 11.41
N GLN A 107 6.22 -6.91 11.37
CA GLN A 107 7.18 -6.58 10.32
C GLN A 107 6.73 -7.07 8.95
N TYR A 108 6.12 -8.26 8.88
CA TYR A 108 5.52 -8.76 7.65
C TYR A 108 4.38 -7.85 7.17
N LEU A 109 3.42 -7.53 8.05
CA LEU A 109 2.29 -6.66 7.69
C LEU A 109 2.75 -5.27 7.25
N ALA A 110 3.73 -4.70 7.96
CA ALA A 110 4.28 -3.40 7.62
C ALA A 110 5.08 -3.45 6.30
N GLY A 111 5.85 -4.52 6.08
CA GLY A 111 6.63 -4.71 4.87
C GLY A 111 5.75 -4.84 3.63
N GLU A 112 4.77 -5.75 3.67
CA GLU A 112 3.88 -6.03 2.55
C GLU A 112 3.03 -4.80 2.20
N LEU A 113 2.43 -4.15 3.20
CA LEU A 113 1.66 -2.93 2.98
C LEU A 113 2.54 -1.79 2.44
N SER A 114 3.82 -1.74 2.81
CA SER A 114 4.75 -0.74 2.26
C SER A 114 5.10 -0.99 0.79
N VAL A 115 5.18 -2.25 0.36
CA VAL A 115 5.38 -2.63 -1.04
C VAL A 115 4.18 -2.20 -1.87
N LEU A 116 2.97 -2.57 -1.44
CA LEU A 116 1.72 -2.19 -2.12
C LEU A 116 1.57 -0.66 -2.23
N LEU A 117 1.97 0.09 -1.19
CA LEU A 117 1.97 1.55 -1.24
C LEU A 117 3.02 2.14 -2.19
N ALA A 118 4.15 1.46 -2.39
CA ALA A 118 5.16 1.87 -3.36
C ALA A 118 4.70 1.59 -4.80
N GLU A 119 4.02 0.47 -5.03
CA GLU A 119 3.38 0.14 -6.32
C GLU A 119 2.27 1.14 -6.64
N MET A 120 1.43 1.46 -5.65
CA MET A 120 0.41 2.51 -5.76
C MET A 120 1.04 3.86 -6.13
N GLN A 121 2.15 4.24 -5.49
CA GLN A 121 2.88 5.47 -5.83
C GLN A 121 3.33 5.49 -7.30
N ALA A 122 3.72 4.35 -7.86
CA ALA A 122 4.18 4.25 -9.24
C ALA A 122 3.04 4.28 -10.27
N THR A 123 1.80 3.92 -9.88
CA THR A 123 0.64 3.88 -10.78
C THR A 123 -0.18 5.17 -10.79
N VAL A 124 -0.10 5.97 -9.72
CA VAL A 124 -0.78 7.27 -9.67
C VAL A 124 -0.01 8.33 -10.45
N SER A 125 -0.71 9.04 -11.35
CA SER A 125 -0.10 10.10 -12.18
C SER A 125 -0.15 11.48 -11.49
N ASP A 126 -1.07 11.67 -10.55
CA ASP A 126 -1.14 12.91 -9.75
C ASP A 126 0.02 12.98 -8.73
N PRO A 127 0.87 14.03 -8.79
CA PRO A 127 1.94 14.22 -7.83
C PRO A 127 1.46 14.34 -6.37
N ALA A 128 0.26 14.89 -6.13
CA ALA A 128 -0.27 15.01 -4.77
C ALA A 128 -0.67 13.63 -4.21
N ALA A 129 -1.30 12.79 -5.02
CA ALA A 129 -1.59 11.40 -4.69
C ALA A 129 -0.31 10.58 -4.46
N ALA A 130 0.71 10.74 -5.32
CA ALA A 130 2.01 10.10 -5.12
C ALA A 130 2.66 10.52 -3.79
N CYS A 131 2.59 11.81 -3.43
CA CYS A 131 3.10 12.30 -2.16
C CYS A 131 2.31 11.73 -0.97
N ALA A 132 0.99 11.61 -1.09
CA ALA A 132 0.16 10.97 -0.07
C ALA A 132 0.53 9.49 0.11
N ALA A 133 0.83 8.77 -0.96
CA ALA A 133 1.32 7.38 -0.93
C ALA A 133 2.63 7.25 -0.13
N VAL A 134 3.61 8.12 -0.40
CA VAL A 134 4.88 8.16 0.34
C VAL A 134 4.66 8.40 1.83
N ARG A 135 3.75 9.32 2.18
CA ARG A 135 3.42 9.60 3.58
C ARG A 135 2.78 8.40 4.26
N LEU A 136 1.86 7.71 3.58
CA LEU A 136 1.25 6.49 4.09
C LEU A 136 2.31 5.41 4.34
N ARG A 137 3.29 5.27 3.44
CA ARG A 137 4.39 4.30 3.63
C ARG A 137 5.19 4.58 4.90
N GLY A 138 5.54 5.84 5.13
CA GLY A 138 6.20 6.26 6.38
C GLY A 138 5.33 5.99 7.63
N GLU A 139 4.00 6.12 7.52
CA GLU A 139 3.09 5.77 8.61
C GLU A 139 3.08 4.24 8.88
N VAL A 140 3.11 3.40 7.84
CA VAL A 140 3.18 1.94 7.96
C VAL A 140 4.45 1.49 8.68
N GLU A 141 5.59 2.07 8.31
CA GLU A 141 6.90 1.71 8.86
C GLU A 141 7.08 2.13 10.33
N THR A 142 6.34 3.15 10.80
CA THR A 142 6.55 3.77 12.12
C THR A 142 5.44 3.52 13.13
N ARG A 143 4.24 3.14 12.68
CA ARG A 143 3.08 2.98 13.56
C ARG A 143 2.91 1.56 14.09
N PRO A 144 2.26 1.39 15.25
CA PRO A 144 1.91 0.07 15.77
C PRO A 144 0.86 -0.63 14.88
N VAL A 145 0.83 -1.97 14.93
CA VAL A 145 -0.11 -2.81 14.15
C VAL A 145 -1.57 -2.35 14.25
N ALA A 146 -2.01 -1.95 15.46
CA ALA A 146 -3.38 -1.49 15.69
C ALA A 146 -3.78 -0.26 14.85
N ALA A 147 -2.82 0.50 14.33
CA ALA A 147 -3.08 1.64 13.46
C ALA A 147 -3.04 1.28 11.97
N LEU A 148 -2.56 0.10 11.58
CA LEU A 148 -2.39 -0.29 10.17
C LEU A 148 -3.74 -0.41 9.44
N ALA A 149 -4.80 -0.82 10.12
CA ALA A 149 -6.15 -0.85 9.54
C ALA A 149 -6.60 0.53 9.04
N ALA A 150 -6.35 1.58 9.82
CA ALA A 150 -6.66 2.95 9.41
C ALA A 150 -5.78 3.44 8.25
N VAL A 151 -4.54 2.95 8.16
CA VAL A 151 -3.63 3.27 7.06
C VAL A 151 -4.08 2.58 5.77
N ALA A 152 -4.44 1.29 5.84
CA ALA A 152 -4.97 0.52 4.71
C ALA A 152 -6.26 1.14 4.15
N LEU A 153 -7.19 1.57 5.01
CA LEU A 153 -8.41 2.28 4.57
C LEU A 153 -8.08 3.58 3.84
N ARG A 154 -7.18 4.40 4.38
CA ARG A 154 -6.76 5.65 3.73
C ARG A 154 -6.04 5.41 2.41
N ALA A 155 -5.31 4.30 2.29
CA ALA A 155 -4.67 3.91 1.05
C ALA A 155 -5.70 3.50 -0.01
N LEU A 156 -6.72 2.73 0.38
CA LEU A 156 -7.84 2.39 -0.51
C LEU A 156 -8.62 3.62 -0.97
N ASP A 157 -8.92 4.56 -0.07
CA ASP A 157 -9.58 5.81 -0.44
C ASP A 157 -8.74 6.61 -1.46
N LEU A 158 -7.42 6.62 -1.27
CA LEU A 158 -6.48 7.32 -2.15
C LEU A 158 -6.41 6.70 -3.54
N ILE A 159 -6.17 5.38 -3.64
CA ILE A 159 -6.09 4.72 -4.95
C ILE A 159 -7.43 4.75 -5.67
N ASN A 160 -8.55 4.66 -4.94
CA ASN A 160 -9.86 4.78 -5.56
C ASN A 160 -10.13 6.20 -6.10
N ALA A 161 -9.69 7.25 -5.40
CA ALA A 161 -9.77 8.61 -5.92
C ALA A 161 -8.96 8.75 -7.23
N ALA A 162 -7.78 8.14 -7.30
CA ALA A 162 -6.97 8.12 -8.51
C ALA A 162 -7.64 7.32 -9.65
N CYS A 163 -8.27 6.18 -9.36
CA CYS A 163 -9.06 5.43 -10.35
C CYS A 163 -10.17 6.30 -10.95
N TRP A 164 -10.90 7.05 -10.12
CA TRP A 164 -11.95 7.95 -10.60
C TRP A 164 -11.41 9.09 -11.45
N GLU A 165 -10.25 9.64 -11.10
CA GLU A 165 -9.59 10.66 -11.91
C GLU A 165 -9.20 10.11 -13.29
N SER A 166 -8.61 8.91 -13.35
CA SER A 166 -8.29 8.24 -14.61
C SER A 166 -9.53 8.01 -15.47
N VAL A 167 -10.65 7.58 -14.88
CA VAL A 167 -11.93 7.43 -15.59
C VAL A 167 -12.44 8.78 -16.11
N ALA A 168 -12.39 9.83 -15.28
CA ALA A 168 -12.84 11.17 -15.66
C ALA A 168 -12.00 11.76 -16.81
N CYS A 169 -10.70 11.44 -16.85
CA CYS A 169 -9.78 11.85 -17.90
C CYS A 169 -9.80 10.93 -19.13
N GLY A 170 -10.48 9.78 -19.07
CA GLY A 170 -10.49 8.77 -20.13
C GLY A 170 -9.19 7.99 -20.28
N ASP A 171 -8.33 7.99 -19.25
CA ASP A 171 -7.07 7.23 -19.24
C ASP A 171 -7.33 5.80 -18.74
N THR A 172 -7.76 4.93 -19.65
CA THR A 172 -8.07 3.53 -19.34
C THR A 172 -6.83 2.75 -18.90
N ALA A 173 -5.65 3.06 -19.47
CA ALA A 173 -4.43 2.36 -19.11
C ALA A 173 -3.96 2.69 -17.69
N ALA A 174 -4.10 3.95 -17.25
CA ALA A 174 -3.87 4.33 -15.87
C ALA A 174 -4.89 3.69 -14.92
N PHE A 175 -6.17 3.70 -15.30
CA PHE A 175 -7.22 3.03 -14.54
C PHE A 175 -6.92 1.54 -14.32
N ASP A 176 -6.54 0.80 -15.37
CA ASP A 176 -6.26 -0.64 -15.26
C ASP A 176 -5.13 -0.91 -14.26
N ARG A 177 -4.02 -0.17 -14.37
CA ARG A 177 -2.88 -0.31 -13.43
C ARG A 177 -3.28 0.01 -11.99
N GLN A 178 -4.08 1.06 -11.80
CA GLN A 178 -4.53 1.48 -10.48
C GLN A 178 -5.53 0.49 -9.88
N ALA A 179 -6.42 -0.07 -10.70
CA ALA A 179 -7.42 -1.05 -10.29
C ALA A 179 -6.77 -2.37 -9.83
N VAL A 180 -5.70 -2.81 -10.49
CA VAL A 180 -4.91 -3.98 -10.06
C VAL A 180 -4.35 -3.75 -8.66
N VAL A 181 -3.65 -2.63 -8.44
CA VAL A 181 -3.07 -2.31 -7.13
C VAL A 181 -4.15 -2.13 -6.06
N ALA A 182 -5.30 -1.55 -6.41
CA ALA A 182 -6.43 -1.44 -5.49
C ALA A 182 -6.98 -2.83 -5.08
N GLY A 183 -7.03 -3.77 -6.02
CA GLY A 183 -7.36 -5.18 -5.82
C GLY A 183 -6.42 -5.84 -4.81
N GLU A 184 -5.12 -5.80 -5.09
CA GLU A 184 -4.09 -6.41 -4.24
C GLU A 184 -4.09 -5.80 -2.83
N LEU A 185 -4.26 -4.49 -2.72
CA LEU A 185 -4.35 -3.79 -1.43
C LEU A 185 -5.58 -4.22 -0.62
N TYR A 186 -6.73 -4.40 -1.28
CA TYR A 186 -7.94 -4.88 -0.61
C TYR A 186 -7.80 -6.34 -0.16
N ASP A 187 -7.34 -7.21 -1.05
CA ASP A 187 -7.17 -8.64 -0.77
C ASP A 187 -6.18 -8.84 0.37
N PHE A 188 -5.05 -8.14 0.35
CA PHE A 188 -4.11 -8.11 1.46
C PHE A 188 -4.79 -7.62 2.75
N GLY A 189 -5.52 -6.51 2.70
CA GLY A 189 -6.18 -5.93 3.86
C GLY A 189 -7.21 -6.88 4.50
N VAL A 190 -7.97 -7.62 3.70
CA VAL A 190 -8.91 -8.65 4.19
C VAL A 190 -8.16 -9.85 4.76
N CYS A 191 -7.17 -10.39 4.04
CA CYS A 191 -6.38 -11.54 4.49
C CYS A 191 -5.61 -11.25 5.79
N ALA A 192 -5.13 -10.02 5.95
CA ALA A 192 -4.43 -9.55 7.13
C ALA A 192 -5.36 -9.20 8.30
N GLY A 193 -6.68 -9.25 8.13
CA GLY A 193 -7.67 -8.81 9.12
C GLY A 193 -7.64 -7.30 9.41
N LEU A 194 -7.07 -6.51 8.50
CA LEU A 194 -7.04 -5.04 8.57
C LEU A 194 -8.34 -4.43 8.06
N LEU A 195 -9.03 -5.13 7.17
CA LEU A 195 -10.30 -4.77 6.56
C LEU A 195 -11.34 -5.86 6.81
N ALA A 196 -12.60 -5.48 6.83
CA ALA A 196 -13.70 -6.44 6.85
C ALA A 196 -13.99 -6.92 5.42
N GLU A 197 -14.15 -8.22 5.25
CA GLU A 197 -14.76 -8.81 4.05
C GLU A 197 -16.20 -8.29 3.94
N ARG A 198 -16.56 -7.75 2.77
CA ARG A 198 -17.88 -7.16 2.50
C ARG A 198 -18.69 -7.99 1.52
#